data_AF-A0A2D6L7P2-F1
#
_entry.id   AF-A0A2D6L7P2-F1
#
_cell.length_a   1.000
_cell.length_b   1.000
_cell.length_c   1.000
_cell.angle_alpha   90.00
_cell.angle_beta   90.00
_cell.angle_gamma   90.00
#
_symmetry.space_group_name_H-M   'P 1'
#
loop_
_entity.id
_entity.type
_entity.pdbx_description
1 polymer ?
#
loop_
_entity_poly.entity_id
_entity_poly.type
_entity_poly.pdbx_seq_one_letter_code
_entity_poly.pdbx_strand_id
1 'polypeptide(L)'
;MRRLFYIPIIIGVAVFAVPHFLSAANSNVLPVPFVVQAPHANWEQPYQDACEESSITMLHAYYQGDTRARMPAGEADRWILDLVGIEKEILGYHRDTDLSDMARMINDFFPFEARVIDNPTLSQVKSEIDNHRPVVLPVWGRYLTSNPHFSPPGPTYHTILIIGYDDSRSQFITHESGTRHGKKFRYGYDEIMNSLQDFVPGKDGKPSLDRRVKRGLFTSFDVTTSGQGDGDGDGLSKQEELSLRTSLLTSDTDHDGYSDGAEVSSGFSPTINEYGLVSGSLVKSANNPKVYVLESSQKRHIVNERAFEKAGYKWRDIIVVSEKFLLSI
;
A
#
# COMPACT_ATOMS: atom_id res chain seq x y z
N MET A 1 26.43 61.54 -57.24
CA MET A 1 25.97 61.77 -55.85
C MET A 1 24.62 61.10 -55.65
N ARG A 2 24.57 59.90 -55.04
CA ARG A 2 23.32 59.23 -54.65
C ARG A 2 23.14 59.44 -53.14
N ARG A 3 22.04 60.10 -52.75
CA ARG A 3 21.66 60.34 -51.35
C ARG A 3 21.02 59.05 -50.78
N LEU A 4 21.57 58.54 -49.68
CA LEU A 4 20.94 57.51 -48.86
C LEU A 4 19.78 58.13 -48.06
N PHE A 5 18.61 57.49 -48.10
CA PHE A 5 17.49 57.80 -47.21
C PHE A 5 17.55 56.89 -45.99
N TYR A 6 17.50 57.51 -44.80
CA TYR A 6 17.45 56.85 -43.50
C TYR A 6 15.97 56.72 -43.09
N ILE A 7 15.49 55.50 -42.82
CA ILE A 7 14.14 55.25 -42.28
C ILE A 7 14.32 54.78 -40.83
N PRO A 8 13.77 55.48 -39.83
CA PRO A 8 13.82 55.03 -38.44
C PRO A 8 12.75 53.95 -38.20
N ILE A 9 13.17 52.83 -37.60
CA ILE A 9 12.26 51.76 -37.16
C ILE A 9 11.77 52.12 -35.75
N ILE A 10 10.47 52.38 -35.61
CA ILE A 10 9.78 52.52 -34.32
C ILE A 10 9.36 51.11 -33.86
N ILE A 11 9.95 50.62 -32.78
CA ILE A 11 9.54 49.36 -32.14
C ILE A 11 8.42 49.69 -31.15
N GLY A 12 7.18 49.36 -31.51
CA GLY A 12 6.04 49.40 -30.61
C GLY A 12 6.04 48.18 -29.70
N VAL A 13 6.11 48.38 -28.38
CA VAL A 13 5.92 47.33 -27.37
C VAL A 13 4.42 47.09 -27.23
N ALA A 14 3.92 45.99 -27.80
CA ALA A 14 2.56 45.54 -27.57
C ALA A 14 2.48 44.84 -26.21
N VAL A 15 1.81 45.48 -25.24
CA VAL A 15 1.43 44.85 -23.98
C VAL A 15 0.25 43.93 -24.25
N PHE A 16 0.51 42.64 -24.40
CA PHE A 16 -0.53 41.62 -24.44
C PHE A 16 -1.00 41.35 -23.02
N ALA A 17 -2.22 41.79 -22.69
CA ALA A 17 -2.93 41.33 -21.51
C ALA A 17 -3.16 39.83 -21.66
N VAL A 18 -2.51 39.02 -20.83
CA VAL A 18 -2.75 37.58 -20.76
C VAL A 18 -4.13 37.38 -20.10
N PRO A 19 -5.12 36.81 -20.80
CA PRO A 19 -6.38 36.47 -20.16
C PRO A 19 -6.08 35.45 -19.05
N HIS A 20 -6.41 35.80 -17.81
CA HIS A 20 -6.47 34.83 -16.73
C HIS A 20 -7.64 33.88 -17.03
N PHE A 21 -7.33 32.74 -17.63
CA PHE A 21 -8.25 31.62 -17.61
C PHE A 21 -8.37 31.17 -16.15
N LEU A 22 -9.56 31.35 -15.57
CA LEU A 22 -9.93 30.64 -14.35
C LEU A 22 -9.81 29.14 -14.67
N SER A 23 -8.74 28.51 -14.16
CA SER A 23 -8.60 27.06 -14.21
C SER A 23 -9.84 26.45 -13.59
N ALA A 24 -10.42 25.45 -14.26
CA ALA A 24 -11.44 24.60 -13.66
C ALA A 24 -10.94 24.10 -12.29
N ALA A 25 -11.81 24.06 -11.29
CA ALA A 25 -11.49 23.58 -9.96
C ALA A 25 -10.98 22.13 -10.06
N ASN A 26 -9.66 21.95 -9.91
CA ASN A 26 -9.02 20.63 -9.93
C ASN A 26 -9.41 19.91 -8.63
N SER A 27 -10.44 19.07 -8.67
CA SER A 27 -10.61 18.05 -7.64
C SER A 27 -9.62 16.93 -7.90
N ASN A 28 -8.50 16.92 -7.18
CA ASN A 28 -7.56 15.80 -7.20
C ASN A 28 -8.11 14.73 -6.25
N VAL A 29 -8.57 13.60 -6.80
CA VAL A 29 -9.11 12.47 -6.02
C VAL A 29 -8.46 11.19 -6.49
N LEU A 30 -7.76 10.54 -5.57
CA LEU A 30 -7.08 9.27 -5.81
C LEU A 30 -8.11 8.12 -5.85
N PRO A 31 -7.93 7.13 -6.73
CA PRO A 31 -8.85 6.00 -6.90
C PRO A 31 -8.68 4.92 -5.82
N VAL A 32 -8.53 5.32 -4.56
CA VAL A 32 -8.41 4.39 -3.42
C VAL A 32 -9.74 3.65 -3.22
N PRO A 33 -9.77 2.31 -3.09
CA PRO A 33 -10.98 1.57 -2.75
C PRO A 33 -11.41 1.88 -1.32
N PHE A 34 -12.71 2.09 -1.11
CA PHE A 34 -13.24 2.30 0.24
C PHE A 34 -13.36 0.98 1.01
N VAL A 35 -12.96 1.01 2.28
CA VAL A 35 -13.17 -0.03 3.29
C VAL A 35 -13.83 0.61 4.52
N VAL A 36 -14.78 -0.11 5.11
CA VAL A 36 -15.40 0.24 6.41
C VAL A 36 -14.82 -0.70 7.46
N GLN A 37 -14.52 -0.19 8.66
CA GLN A 37 -13.89 -0.99 9.74
C GLN A 37 -14.76 -2.13 10.26
N ALA A 38 -16.07 -2.05 10.01
CA ALA A 38 -17.03 -3.12 10.27
C ALA A 38 -17.61 -3.66 8.95
N PRO A 39 -16.90 -4.51 8.19
CA PRO A 39 -17.32 -4.96 6.85
C PRO A 39 -18.71 -5.62 6.82
N HIS A 40 -19.06 -6.31 7.91
CA HIS A 40 -20.34 -7.00 8.11
C HIS A 40 -21.31 -6.26 9.04
N ALA A 41 -21.07 -4.96 9.29
CA ALA A 41 -21.82 -4.13 10.24
C ALA A 41 -21.78 -4.62 11.70
N ASN A 42 -20.79 -5.45 12.05
CA ASN A 42 -20.44 -5.78 13.42
C ASN A 42 -19.40 -4.77 13.93
N TRP A 43 -19.77 -4.00 14.95
CA TRP A 43 -18.92 -2.96 15.56
C TRP A 43 -18.32 -3.39 16.91
N GLU A 44 -18.41 -4.68 17.24
CA GLU A 44 -17.73 -5.27 18.39
C GLU A 44 -16.24 -5.47 18.10
N GLN A 45 -15.46 -5.79 19.14
CA GLN A 45 -14.05 -6.15 19.01
C GLN A 45 -13.85 -7.33 18.02
N PRO A 46 -12.80 -7.31 17.18
CA PRO A 46 -11.75 -6.29 17.09
C PRO A 46 -12.16 -5.05 16.28
N TYR A 47 -13.24 -5.11 15.50
CA TYR A 47 -13.67 -4.06 14.57
C TYR A 47 -13.96 -2.71 15.22
N GLN A 48 -14.23 -2.67 16.53
CA GLN A 48 -14.41 -1.43 17.27
C GLN A 48 -13.19 -0.50 17.16
N ASP A 49 -11.98 -1.08 17.16
CA ASP A 49 -10.72 -0.33 17.20
C ASP A 49 -9.94 -0.50 15.87
N ALA A 50 -10.56 -1.07 14.83
CA ALA A 50 -9.87 -1.46 13.59
C ALA A 50 -9.68 -0.31 12.56
N CYS A 51 -9.55 0.94 13.01
CA CYS A 51 -9.51 2.08 12.07
C CYS A 51 -8.15 2.21 11.35
N GLU A 52 -7.07 1.88 12.04
CA GLU A 52 -5.69 1.76 11.53
C GLU A 52 -5.62 0.67 10.45
N GLU A 53 -6.10 -0.53 10.75
CA GLU A 53 -6.06 -1.71 9.89
C GLU A 53 -6.91 -1.49 8.64
N SER A 54 -8.06 -0.83 8.80
CA SER A 54 -8.88 -0.40 7.66
C SER A 54 -8.13 0.59 6.76
N SER A 55 -7.39 1.53 7.36
CA SER A 55 -6.57 2.49 6.62
C SER A 55 -5.42 1.80 5.87
N ILE A 56 -4.72 0.88 6.53
CA ILE A 56 -3.64 0.08 5.91
C ILE A 56 -4.21 -0.81 4.80
N THR A 57 -5.37 -1.43 5.00
CA THR A 57 -6.06 -2.24 3.97
C THR A 57 -6.37 -1.41 2.72
N MET A 58 -6.89 -0.19 2.89
CA MET A 58 -7.16 0.73 1.77
C MET A 58 -5.88 1.15 1.04
N LEU A 59 -4.82 1.46 1.80
CA LEU A 59 -3.51 1.81 1.26
C LEU A 59 -2.90 0.64 0.48
N HIS A 60 -2.88 -0.56 1.07
CA HIS A 60 -2.36 -1.76 0.43
C HIS A 60 -3.06 -2.02 -0.90
N ALA A 61 -4.39 -2.02 -0.92
CA ALA A 61 -5.15 -2.21 -2.15
C ALA A 61 -4.80 -1.14 -3.21
N TYR A 62 -4.72 0.13 -2.82
CA TYR A 62 -4.33 1.21 -3.73
C TYR A 62 -2.92 1.03 -4.29
N TYR A 63 -1.94 0.70 -3.45
CA TYR A 63 -0.55 0.48 -3.86
C TYR A 63 -0.37 -0.79 -4.72
N GLN A 64 -1.28 -1.76 -4.60
CA GLN A 64 -1.39 -2.92 -5.52
C GLN A 64 -2.11 -2.61 -6.84
N GLY A 65 -2.51 -1.35 -7.06
CA GLY A 65 -3.19 -0.92 -8.30
C GLY A 65 -4.69 -1.22 -8.32
N ASP A 66 -5.31 -1.53 -7.18
CA ASP A 66 -6.76 -1.65 -7.09
C ASP A 66 -7.42 -0.29 -7.29
N THR A 67 -8.29 -0.21 -8.29
CA THR A 67 -9.06 0.98 -8.67
C THR A 67 -10.55 0.82 -8.43
N ARG A 68 -10.97 -0.29 -7.81
CA ARG A 68 -12.37 -0.53 -7.44
C ARG A 68 -12.85 0.59 -6.54
N ALA A 69 -14.14 0.92 -6.66
CA ALA A 69 -14.69 2.01 -5.87
C ALA A 69 -14.94 1.64 -4.39
N ARG A 70 -14.92 0.34 -4.04
CA ARG A 70 -15.11 -0.23 -2.71
C ARG A 70 -14.62 -1.68 -2.73
N MET A 71 -13.93 -2.10 -1.68
CA MET A 71 -13.52 -3.49 -1.49
C MET A 71 -14.73 -4.36 -1.06
N PRO A 72 -14.89 -5.60 -1.57
CA PRO A 72 -15.90 -6.54 -1.09
C PRO A 72 -15.76 -6.82 0.42
N ALA A 73 -16.89 -6.96 1.12
CA ALA A 73 -16.90 -7.10 2.58
C ALA A 73 -16.06 -8.28 3.09
N GLY A 74 -16.20 -9.48 2.50
CA GLY A 74 -15.41 -10.65 2.90
C GLY A 74 -13.92 -10.58 2.50
N GLU A 75 -13.54 -9.67 1.60
CA GLU A 75 -12.13 -9.39 1.32
C GLU A 75 -11.56 -8.42 2.36
N ALA A 76 -12.30 -7.35 2.67
CA ALA A 76 -11.93 -6.41 3.73
C ALA A 76 -11.86 -7.08 5.10
N ASP A 77 -12.80 -7.97 5.41
CA ASP A 77 -12.86 -8.71 6.67
C ASP A 77 -11.60 -9.55 6.91
N ARG A 78 -11.14 -10.28 5.88
CA ARG A 78 -9.91 -11.07 5.94
C ARG A 78 -8.70 -10.18 6.18
N TRP A 79 -8.51 -9.14 5.38
CA TRP A 79 -7.38 -8.22 5.55
C TRP A 79 -7.34 -7.55 6.92
N ILE A 80 -8.50 -7.10 7.44
CA ILE A 80 -8.57 -6.50 8.77
C ILE A 80 -8.17 -7.53 9.84
N LEU A 81 -8.70 -8.76 9.78
CA LEU A 81 -8.38 -9.79 10.76
C LEU A 81 -6.94 -10.28 10.67
N ASP A 82 -6.36 -10.34 9.47
CA ASP A 82 -4.96 -10.68 9.23
C ASP A 82 -4.05 -9.60 9.84
N LEU A 83 -4.35 -8.31 9.59
CA LEU A 83 -3.63 -7.18 10.18
C LEU A 83 -3.72 -7.14 11.70
N VAL A 84 -4.91 -7.40 12.25
CA VAL A 84 -5.08 -7.62 13.69
C VAL A 84 -4.10 -8.73 14.11
N GLY A 85 -4.17 -9.93 13.51
CA GLY A 85 -3.25 -11.03 13.80
C GLY A 85 -1.77 -10.63 13.84
N ILE A 86 -1.32 -9.91 12.82
CA ILE A 86 0.05 -9.38 12.67
C ILE A 86 0.41 -8.43 13.84
N GLU A 87 -0.46 -7.48 14.18
CA GLU A 87 -0.25 -6.59 15.33
C GLU A 87 -0.08 -7.37 16.64
N LYS A 88 -0.86 -8.43 16.82
CA LYS A 88 -0.81 -9.29 18.01
C LYS A 88 0.57 -9.93 18.19
N GLU A 89 1.14 -10.41 17.09
CA GLU A 89 2.41 -11.13 17.08
C GLU A 89 3.60 -10.17 17.23
N ILE A 90 3.52 -8.99 16.62
CA ILE A 90 4.63 -8.03 16.57
C ILE A 90 4.63 -7.06 17.76
N LEU A 91 3.46 -6.55 18.12
CA LEU A 91 3.30 -5.53 19.16
C LEU A 91 3.04 -6.13 20.54
N GLY A 92 2.52 -7.37 20.58
CA GLY A 92 2.15 -8.05 21.82
C GLY A 92 0.85 -7.52 22.46
N TYR A 93 0.12 -6.63 21.79
CA TYR A 93 -1.18 -6.10 22.23
C TYR A 93 -2.06 -5.66 21.04
N HIS A 94 -3.37 -5.56 21.27
CA HIS A 94 -4.32 -4.90 20.35
C HIS A 94 -5.05 -3.77 21.06
N ARG A 95 -4.52 -2.56 20.90
CA ARG A 95 -5.19 -1.31 21.25
C ARG A 95 -4.70 -0.28 20.25
N ASP A 96 -5.51 0.77 20.04
CA ASP A 96 -5.18 1.99 19.29
C ASP A 96 -3.66 2.13 19.08
N THR A 97 -3.20 1.86 17.86
CA THR A 97 -1.78 1.89 17.50
C THR A 97 -1.40 3.32 17.14
N ASP A 98 -0.26 3.82 17.64
CA ASP A 98 0.22 5.13 17.23
C ASP A 98 0.77 5.11 15.80
N LEU A 99 0.95 6.28 15.18
CA LEU A 99 1.44 6.34 13.80
C LEU A 99 2.83 5.73 13.61
N SER A 100 3.65 5.65 14.66
CA SER A 100 4.98 5.04 14.59
C SER A 100 4.87 3.53 14.46
N ASP A 101 3.94 2.91 15.19
CA ASP A 101 3.62 1.49 15.06
C ASP A 101 3.02 1.20 13.68
N MET A 102 2.08 2.03 13.19
CA MET A 102 1.57 1.91 11.82
C MET A 102 2.68 2.01 10.77
N ALA A 103 3.60 2.97 10.93
CA ALA A 103 4.72 3.15 10.01
C ALA A 103 5.65 1.93 10.03
N ARG A 104 5.94 1.37 11.20
CA ARG A 104 6.72 0.13 11.32
C ARG A 104 6.04 -1.01 10.58
N MET A 105 4.75 -1.26 10.84
CA MET A 105 4.01 -2.33 10.15
C MET A 105 4.07 -2.20 8.63
N ILE A 106 3.82 -1.00 8.10
CA ILE A 106 3.89 -0.76 6.65
C ILE A 106 5.31 -1.00 6.13
N ASN A 107 6.30 -0.48 6.85
CA ASN A 107 7.69 -0.52 6.41
C ASN A 107 8.27 -1.93 6.43
N ASP A 108 7.84 -2.76 7.35
CA ASP A 108 8.30 -4.14 7.49
C ASP A 108 7.52 -5.09 6.55
N PHE A 109 6.18 -4.96 6.45
CA PHE A 109 5.34 -6.03 5.90
C PHE A 109 4.57 -5.67 4.62
N PHE A 110 4.64 -4.43 4.15
CA PHE A 110 3.86 -3.99 2.98
C PHE A 110 4.76 -3.50 1.85
N PRO A 111 4.37 -3.66 0.58
CA PRO A 111 5.21 -3.36 -0.59
C PRO A 111 5.33 -1.85 -0.90
N PHE A 112 5.06 -1.00 0.09
CA PHE A 112 5.14 0.46 0.01
C PHE A 112 5.75 1.00 1.31
N GLU A 113 6.08 2.29 1.34
CA GLU A 113 6.75 2.93 2.46
C GLU A 113 5.84 3.91 3.18
N ALA A 114 6.05 4.10 4.48
CA ALA A 114 5.42 5.13 5.29
C ALA A 114 6.43 5.88 6.16
N ARG A 115 6.20 7.19 6.31
CA ARG A 115 6.95 8.07 7.20
C ARG A 115 6.01 8.89 8.07
N VAL A 116 6.35 9.00 9.35
CA VAL A 116 5.65 9.86 10.30
C VAL A 116 6.19 11.28 10.14
N ILE A 117 5.28 12.24 9.99
CA ILE A 117 5.59 13.66 9.87
C ILE A 117 5.00 14.41 11.04
N ASP A 118 5.87 15.04 11.84
CA ASP A 118 5.47 15.93 12.91
C ASP A 118 4.96 17.26 12.33
N ASN A 119 3.85 17.74 12.88
CA ASN A 119 3.17 18.98 12.53
C ASN A 119 2.97 19.15 11.01
N PRO A 120 2.30 18.19 10.33
CA PRO A 120 2.11 18.29 8.89
C PRO A 120 1.31 19.54 8.55
N THR A 121 1.74 20.25 7.52
CA THR A 121 1.06 21.44 7.00
C THR A 121 0.02 21.05 5.94
N LEU A 122 -0.99 21.91 5.73
CA LEU A 122 -1.99 21.71 4.67
C LEU A 122 -1.33 21.57 3.28
N SER A 123 -0.29 22.37 3.00
CA SER A 123 0.43 22.30 1.73
C SER A 123 1.20 20.99 1.56
N GLN A 124 1.79 20.45 2.63
CA GLN A 124 2.43 19.13 2.59
C GLN A 124 1.42 18.03 2.28
N VAL A 125 0.26 18.01 2.95
CA VAL A 125 -0.79 17.02 2.69
C VAL A 125 -1.26 17.10 1.23
N LYS A 126 -1.54 18.31 0.72
CA LYS A 126 -1.92 18.50 -0.69
C LYS A 126 -0.83 18.04 -1.66
N SER A 127 0.43 18.35 -1.36
CA SER A 127 1.57 17.91 -2.16
C SER A 127 1.65 16.38 -2.24
N GLU A 128 1.34 15.64 -1.18
CA GLU A 128 1.27 14.17 -1.27
C GLU A 128 0.17 13.71 -2.22
N ILE A 129 -1.03 14.29 -2.12
CA ILE A 129 -2.15 13.98 -3.03
C ILE A 129 -1.79 14.29 -4.49
N ASP A 130 -1.15 15.43 -4.75
CA ASP A 130 -0.69 15.81 -6.10
C ASP A 130 0.36 14.86 -6.67
N ASN A 131 1.10 14.16 -5.79
CA ASN A 131 2.05 13.12 -6.15
C ASN A 131 1.47 11.70 -6.06
N HIS A 132 0.14 11.57 -6.05
CA HIS A 132 -0.57 10.29 -6.00
C HIS A 132 -0.33 9.45 -4.74
N ARG A 133 -0.04 10.10 -3.61
CA ARG A 133 0.24 9.44 -2.33
C ARG A 133 -0.83 9.80 -1.28
N PRO A 134 -1.72 8.86 -0.91
CA PRO A 134 -2.69 9.07 0.15
C PRO A 134 -2.00 9.33 1.51
N VAL A 135 -2.68 10.06 2.39
CA VAL A 135 -2.15 10.43 3.71
C VAL A 135 -3.12 9.97 4.79
N VAL A 136 -2.63 9.30 5.83
CA VAL A 136 -3.44 9.00 7.02
C VAL A 136 -3.21 10.10 8.05
N LEU A 137 -4.30 10.68 8.54
CA LEU A 137 -4.28 11.72 9.57
C LEU A 137 -5.01 11.21 10.82
N PRO A 138 -4.31 11.03 11.95
CA PRO A 138 -4.93 10.74 13.23
C PRO A 138 -5.57 12.02 13.78
N VAL A 139 -6.79 11.89 14.25
CA VAL A 139 -7.63 13.01 14.67
C VAL A 139 -8.34 12.72 15.98
N TRP A 140 -8.58 13.77 16.74
CA TRP A 140 -9.50 13.72 17.87
C TRP A 140 -10.93 13.74 17.34
N GLY A 141 -11.58 12.58 17.23
CA GLY A 141 -12.85 12.39 16.54
C GLY A 141 -14.00 13.27 17.06
N ARG A 142 -13.92 13.71 18.32
CA ARG A 142 -14.88 14.65 18.94
C ARG A 142 -14.87 16.05 18.30
N TYR A 143 -13.84 16.40 17.52
CA TYR A 143 -13.73 17.67 16.81
C TYR A 143 -14.31 17.62 15.40
N LEU A 144 -14.70 16.42 14.93
CA LEU A 144 -15.29 16.18 13.61
C LEU A 144 -16.80 16.46 13.60
N THR A 145 -17.15 17.69 13.96
CA THR A 145 -18.53 18.14 14.13
C THR A 145 -19.38 18.09 12.86
N SER A 146 -18.76 18.03 11.68
CA SER A 146 -19.48 17.93 10.41
C SER A 146 -19.92 16.51 10.05
N ASN A 147 -19.46 15.47 10.77
CA ASN A 147 -19.86 14.09 10.52
C ASN A 147 -21.10 13.69 11.35
N PRO A 148 -22.30 13.60 10.76
CA PRO A 148 -23.52 13.24 11.48
C PRO A 148 -23.64 11.73 11.76
N HIS A 149 -22.70 10.92 11.27
CA HIS A 149 -22.75 9.47 11.34
C HIS A 149 -22.01 8.89 12.55
N PHE A 150 -21.23 9.71 13.26
CA PHE A 150 -20.69 9.29 14.54
C PHE A 150 -21.72 9.40 15.65
N SER A 151 -21.88 8.33 16.42
CA SER A 151 -22.69 8.33 17.63
C SER A 151 -22.11 9.32 18.63
N PRO A 152 -22.88 10.30 19.13
CA PRO A 152 -22.40 11.26 20.12
C PRO A 152 -21.78 10.56 21.34
N PRO A 153 -20.61 11.02 21.85
CA PRO A 153 -19.91 12.27 21.51
C PRO A 153 -18.91 12.17 20.34
N GLY A 154 -18.92 11.06 19.59
CA GLY A 154 -17.88 10.71 18.62
C GLY A 154 -16.69 10.00 19.27
N PRO A 155 -15.84 9.33 18.46
CA PRO A 155 -14.69 8.61 18.98
C PRO A 155 -13.69 9.60 19.60
N THR A 156 -12.95 9.15 20.61
CA THR A 156 -11.82 9.94 21.12
C THR A 156 -10.76 9.97 20.05
N TYR A 157 -10.16 8.85 19.71
CA TYR A 157 -9.13 8.77 18.69
C TYR A 157 -9.71 8.11 17.44
N HIS A 158 -9.26 8.55 16.26
CA HIS A 158 -9.66 7.99 14.98
C HIS A 158 -8.63 8.32 13.89
N THR A 159 -8.47 7.45 12.89
CA THR A 159 -7.66 7.72 11.70
C THR A 159 -8.53 8.01 10.49
N ILE A 160 -8.19 9.07 9.76
CA ILE A 160 -8.85 9.44 8.51
C ILE A 160 -7.87 9.32 7.36
N LEU A 161 -8.28 8.62 6.30
CA LEU A 161 -7.51 8.53 5.06
C LEU A 161 -7.88 9.67 4.12
N ILE A 162 -6.94 10.60 3.89
CA ILE A 162 -7.07 11.67 2.90
C ILE A 162 -6.72 11.11 1.53
N ILE A 163 -7.65 11.23 0.60
CA ILE A 163 -7.52 10.73 -0.78
C ILE A 163 -7.67 11.85 -1.80
N GLY A 164 -7.92 13.08 -1.36
CA GLY A 164 -8.16 14.19 -2.26
C GLY A 164 -8.41 15.50 -1.55
N TYR A 165 -8.49 16.57 -2.34
CA TYR A 165 -8.87 17.88 -1.86
C TYR A 165 -9.63 18.68 -2.92
N ASP A 166 -10.34 19.71 -2.46
CA ASP A 166 -11.10 20.64 -3.28
C ASP A 166 -10.94 22.07 -2.76
N ASP A 167 -10.05 22.83 -3.40
CA ASP A 167 -9.73 24.20 -3.02
C ASP A 167 -10.91 25.16 -3.18
N SER A 168 -11.84 24.87 -4.10
CA SER A 168 -13.02 25.72 -4.29
C SER A 168 -13.99 25.68 -3.10
N ARG A 169 -13.87 24.63 -2.27
CA ARG A 169 -14.72 24.39 -1.09
C ARG A 169 -13.95 24.42 0.22
N SER A 170 -12.63 24.59 0.19
CA SER A 170 -11.75 24.44 1.35
C SER A 170 -11.93 23.12 2.08
N GLN A 171 -12.03 22.01 1.32
CA GLN A 171 -12.36 20.68 1.86
C GLN A 171 -11.38 19.60 1.44
N PHE A 172 -11.10 18.69 2.38
CA PHE A 172 -10.53 17.38 2.06
C PHE A 172 -11.62 16.43 1.57
N ILE A 173 -11.20 15.46 0.76
CA ILE A 173 -12.01 14.32 0.35
C ILE A 173 -11.35 13.09 0.97
N THR A 174 -12.10 12.32 1.74
CA THR A 174 -11.56 11.29 2.62
C THR A 174 -12.26 9.96 2.43
N HIS A 175 -11.60 8.88 2.84
CA HIS A 175 -12.27 7.64 3.19
C HIS A 175 -12.28 7.51 4.72
N GLU A 176 -13.49 7.52 5.26
CA GLU A 176 -13.81 7.51 6.67
C GLU A 176 -14.28 6.10 7.07
N SER A 177 -13.40 5.30 7.66
CA SER A 177 -13.65 3.87 7.91
C SER A 177 -14.61 3.65 9.09
N GLY A 178 -14.79 4.64 9.97
CA GLY A 178 -15.66 4.60 11.14
C GLY A 178 -17.16 4.73 10.83
N THR A 179 -17.55 4.80 9.56
CA THR A 179 -18.95 4.73 9.17
C THR A 179 -19.14 4.11 7.78
N ARG A 180 -20.26 3.39 7.58
CA ARG A 180 -20.66 2.88 6.26
C ARG A 180 -20.85 3.98 5.20
N HIS A 181 -21.02 5.23 5.63
CA HIS A 181 -21.22 6.43 4.81
C HIS A 181 -19.92 7.20 4.52
N GLY A 182 -18.76 6.67 4.91
CA GLY A 182 -17.50 7.41 4.87
C GLY A 182 -16.77 7.45 3.52
N LYS A 183 -17.31 6.84 2.47
CA LYS A 183 -16.70 6.84 1.14
C LYS A 183 -16.71 8.25 0.54
N LYS A 184 -15.53 8.80 0.21
CA LYS A 184 -15.37 10.17 -0.32
C LYS A 184 -16.07 11.21 0.56
N PHE A 185 -16.08 10.98 1.88
CA PHE A 185 -16.65 11.93 2.83
C PHE A 185 -15.84 13.22 2.80
N ARG A 186 -16.46 14.35 3.14
CA ARG A 186 -15.83 15.67 3.02
C ARG A 186 -15.78 16.34 4.38
N TYR A 187 -14.57 16.77 4.74
CA TYR A 187 -14.30 17.54 5.94
C TYR A 187 -13.66 18.87 5.54
N GLY A 188 -13.91 19.93 6.32
CA GLY A 188 -13.22 21.20 6.12
C GLY A 188 -11.71 21.06 6.38
N TYR A 189 -10.88 21.85 5.69
CA TYR A 189 -9.43 21.88 5.97
C TYR A 189 -9.17 22.19 7.44
N ASP A 190 -9.77 23.26 7.96
CA ASP A 190 -9.57 23.67 9.35
C ASP A 190 -10.08 22.64 10.35
N GLU A 191 -11.17 21.93 10.03
CA GLU A 191 -11.72 20.88 10.89
C GLU A 191 -10.71 19.75 11.09
N ILE A 192 -10.16 19.21 9.99
CA ILE A 192 -9.14 18.15 10.06
C ILE A 192 -7.85 18.68 10.69
N MET A 193 -7.29 19.78 10.18
CA MET A 193 -5.97 20.27 10.60
C MET A 193 -5.96 20.73 12.06
N ASN A 194 -7.09 21.22 12.59
CA ASN A 194 -7.21 21.57 14.02
C ASN A 194 -7.51 20.36 14.90
N SER A 195 -8.07 19.28 14.35
CA SER A 195 -8.34 18.03 15.08
C SER A 195 -7.15 17.08 15.17
N LEU A 196 -6.05 17.32 14.44
CA LEU A 196 -4.88 16.44 14.43
C LEU A 196 -4.38 16.13 15.84
N GLN A 197 -4.33 14.84 16.15
CA GLN A 197 -3.83 14.32 17.41
C GLN A 197 -3.45 12.85 17.22
N ASP A 198 -2.14 12.55 17.29
CA ASP A 198 -1.65 11.18 17.31
C ASP A 198 -2.06 10.48 18.61
N PHE A 199 -2.17 9.16 18.55
CA PHE A 199 -2.36 8.37 19.75
C PHE A 199 -1.08 8.40 20.58
N VAL A 200 -1.23 8.63 21.88
CA VAL A 200 -0.12 8.53 22.84
C VAL A 200 -0.64 7.63 23.96
N PRO A 201 -0.08 6.44 24.18
CA PRO A 201 -0.52 5.57 25.25
C PRO A 201 -0.37 6.28 26.61
N GLY A 202 -1.48 6.51 27.31
CA GLY A 202 -1.49 6.93 28.70
C GLY A 202 -1.02 5.81 29.61
N LYS A 203 -0.67 6.15 30.86
CA LYS A 203 -0.20 5.17 31.87
C LYS A 203 -1.20 4.03 32.17
N ASP A 204 -2.46 4.19 31.79
CA ASP A 204 -3.55 3.23 31.91
C ASP A 204 -3.95 2.55 30.56
N GLY A 205 -3.17 2.79 29.50
CA GLY A 205 -3.44 2.28 28.15
C GLY A 205 -4.67 2.93 27.49
N LYS A 206 -5.08 4.12 27.95
CA LYS A 206 -6.03 5.02 27.27
C LYS A 206 -5.27 6.16 26.61
N PRO A 207 -5.80 6.85 25.58
CA PRO A 207 -5.12 7.98 24.99
C PRO A 207 -4.76 9.02 26.07
N SER A 208 -3.46 9.29 26.21
CA SER A 208 -2.95 10.41 26.97
C SER A 208 -3.53 11.68 26.37
N LEU A 209 -4.17 12.51 27.20
CA LEU A 209 -4.60 13.86 26.82
C LEU A 209 -3.39 14.81 26.66
N ASP A 210 -2.19 14.32 26.38
CA ASP A 210 -1.07 15.16 26.02
C ASP A 210 -1.32 15.76 24.62
N ARG A 211 -2.02 16.90 24.65
CA ARG A 211 -2.68 17.64 23.56
C ARG A 211 -1.75 18.23 22.50
N ARG A 212 -0.61 17.62 22.17
CA ARG A 212 0.43 18.34 21.39
C ARG A 212 1.12 17.56 20.28
N VAL A 213 0.94 16.25 20.18
CA VAL A 213 1.58 15.50 19.10
C VAL A 213 0.67 15.50 17.88
N LYS A 214 0.83 16.52 17.04
CA LYS A 214 0.20 16.56 15.71
C LYS A 214 1.10 15.81 14.77
N ARG A 215 0.63 14.70 14.20
CA ARG A 215 1.36 13.94 13.20
C ARG A 215 0.48 13.57 12.02
N GLY A 216 1.12 13.14 10.95
CA GLY A 216 0.48 12.50 9.81
C GLY A 216 1.37 11.40 9.27
N LEU A 217 0.76 10.36 8.72
CA LEU A 217 1.44 9.24 8.09
C LEU A 217 1.43 9.45 6.57
N PHE A 218 2.61 9.74 6.04
CA PHE A 218 2.80 10.02 4.62
C PHE A 218 3.33 8.74 3.97
N THR A 219 2.70 8.30 2.89
CA THR A 219 3.04 7.03 2.23
C THR A 219 3.74 7.24 0.89
N SER A 220 4.42 6.23 0.35
CA SER A 220 5.08 6.27 -0.96
C SER A 220 5.12 4.91 -1.64
N PHE A 221 5.05 4.91 -2.98
CA PHE A 221 5.31 3.71 -3.80
C PHE A 221 6.76 3.23 -3.66
N ASP A 222 7.70 4.18 -3.52
CA ASP A 222 9.12 3.88 -3.45
C ASP A 222 9.51 3.43 -2.03
N VAL A 223 10.20 2.30 -1.93
CA VAL A 223 10.71 1.71 -0.68
C VAL A 223 12.17 2.09 -0.41
N THR A 224 12.47 3.38 -0.52
CA THR A 224 13.84 3.90 -0.48
C THR A 224 14.50 3.79 0.89
N THR A 225 13.73 4.00 1.96
CA THR A 225 14.20 4.06 3.34
C THR A 225 14.03 2.72 4.03
N SER A 226 12.87 2.07 3.83
CA SER A 226 12.54 0.80 4.47
C SER A 226 13.04 -0.42 3.71
N GLY A 227 13.63 -0.24 2.52
CA GLY A 227 13.94 -1.34 1.62
C GLY A 227 14.98 -2.34 2.11
N GLN A 228 15.77 -1.98 3.14
CA GLN A 228 16.76 -2.85 3.76
C GLN A 228 16.25 -3.53 5.04
N GLY A 229 14.99 -3.29 5.43
CA GLY A 229 14.35 -4.02 6.52
C GLY A 229 14.10 -5.47 6.11
N ASP A 230 14.03 -6.37 7.09
CA ASP A 230 13.75 -7.80 6.99
C ASP A 230 12.66 -8.09 8.02
N GLY A 231 11.40 -7.98 7.59
CA GLY A 231 10.25 -7.89 8.48
C GLY A 231 9.92 -9.21 9.16
N ASP A 232 10.03 -10.32 8.42
CA ASP A 232 9.75 -11.67 8.87
C ASP A 232 11.01 -12.41 9.39
N GLY A 233 12.19 -11.82 9.22
CA GLY A 233 13.43 -12.26 9.85
C GLY A 233 14.04 -13.48 9.18
N ASP A 234 13.78 -13.68 7.90
CA ASP A 234 14.16 -14.88 7.15
C ASP A 234 15.54 -14.77 6.47
N GLY A 235 16.11 -13.56 6.48
CA GLY A 235 17.40 -13.22 5.90
C GLY A 235 17.34 -12.53 4.54
N LEU A 236 16.16 -12.25 3.98
CA LEU A 236 15.97 -11.40 2.82
C LEU A 236 15.52 -10.00 3.23
N SER A 237 16.11 -8.98 2.61
CA SER A 237 15.57 -7.62 2.74
C SER A 237 14.29 -7.46 1.94
N LYS A 238 13.41 -6.56 2.36
CA LYS A 238 12.20 -6.14 1.63
C LYS A 238 12.44 -5.87 0.16
N GLN A 239 13.56 -5.24 -0.22
CA GLN A 239 13.90 -5.01 -1.62
C GLN A 239 14.21 -6.32 -2.36
N GLU A 240 14.90 -7.26 -1.73
CA GLU A 240 15.15 -8.60 -2.28
C GLU A 240 13.83 -9.36 -2.42
N GLU A 241 12.99 -9.36 -1.39
CA GLU A 241 11.70 -10.05 -1.40
C GLU A 241 10.78 -9.54 -2.51
N LEU A 242 10.65 -8.22 -2.66
CA LEU A 242 9.88 -7.62 -3.76
C LEU A 242 10.44 -8.00 -5.14
N SER A 243 11.75 -8.16 -5.26
CA SER A 243 12.41 -8.57 -6.51
C SER A 243 12.20 -10.05 -6.84
N LEU A 244 12.17 -10.90 -5.80
CA LEU A 244 11.98 -12.34 -5.88
C LEU A 244 10.51 -12.75 -5.87
N ARG A 245 9.61 -11.81 -5.53
CA ARG A 245 8.16 -12.00 -5.36
C ARG A 245 7.85 -12.98 -4.23
N THR A 246 8.64 -12.93 -3.17
CA THR A 246 8.38 -13.61 -1.90
C THR A 246 7.47 -12.73 -1.04
N SER A 247 7.01 -13.30 0.08
CA SER A 247 6.03 -12.73 0.98
C SER A 247 6.72 -11.94 2.09
N LEU A 248 6.54 -10.62 2.09
CA LEU A 248 6.99 -9.73 3.17
C LEU A 248 6.47 -10.10 4.57
N LEU A 249 5.48 -10.99 4.66
CA LEU A 249 4.75 -11.37 5.87
C LEU A 249 5.18 -12.73 6.42
N THR A 250 5.77 -13.59 5.60
CA THR A 250 5.96 -15.00 5.95
C THR A 250 7.30 -15.47 5.46
N SER A 251 8.12 -15.97 6.38
CA SER A 251 9.47 -16.42 6.07
C SER A 251 9.55 -17.61 5.11
N ASP A 252 8.44 -18.29 4.82
CA ASP A 252 8.35 -19.43 3.90
C ASP A 252 7.14 -19.18 2.98
N THR A 253 7.40 -18.61 1.80
CA THR A 253 6.35 -18.15 0.88
C THR A 253 5.56 -19.31 0.28
N ASP A 254 6.22 -20.42 -0.05
CA ASP A 254 5.57 -21.56 -0.71
C ASP A 254 5.18 -22.69 0.25
N HIS A 255 5.47 -22.51 1.53
CA HIS A 255 5.09 -23.35 2.65
C HIS A 255 5.66 -24.77 2.54
N ASP A 256 6.89 -24.92 2.04
CA ASP A 256 7.57 -26.21 1.91
C ASP A 256 8.41 -26.62 3.13
N GLY A 257 8.55 -25.71 4.10
CA GLY A 257 9.29 -25.90 5.35
C GLY A 257 10.70 -25.33 5.35
N TYR A 258 11.13 -24.67 4.27
CA TYR A 258 12.35 -23.89 4.20
C TYR A 258 12.02 -22.40 4.11
N SER A 259 12.88 -21.54 4.69
CA SER A 259 12.65 -20.10 4.56
C SER A 259 13.14 -19.59 3.21
N ASP A 260 12.52 -18.52 2.70
CA ASP A 260 12.84 -17.95 1.39
C ASP A 260 14.32 -17.56 1.31
N GLY A 261 14.87 -16.95 2.36
CA GLY A 261 16.29 -16.63 2.49
C GLY A 261 17.21 -17.87 2.51
N ALA A 262 16.77 -18.96 3.14
CA ALA A 262 17.53 -20.22 3.14
C ALA A 262 17.55 -20.86 1.74
N GLU A 263 16.44 -20.80 1.02
CA GLU A 263 16.33 -21.30 -0.33
C GLU A 263 17.16 -20.49 -1.32
N VAL A 264 17.04 -19.16 -1.28
CA VAL A 264 17.83 -18.24 -2.13
C VAL A 264 19.33 -18.47 -1.91
N SER A 265 19.77 -18.53 -0.66
CA SER A 265 21.19 -18.77 -0.34
C SER A 265 21.69 -20.16 -0.80
N SER A 266 20.79 -21.14 -0.88
CA SER A 266 21.07 -22.51 -1.34
C SER A 266 20.87 -22.70 -2.87
N GLY A 267 20.32 -21.69 -3.55
CA GLY A 267 20.03 -21.67 -4.98
C GLY A 267 18.74 -22.38 -5.39
N PHE A 268 17.81 -22.59 -4.45
CA PHE A 268 16.46 -23.12 -4.70
C PHE A 268 15.45 -21.99 -4.98
N SER A 269 14.19 -22.34 -5.23
CA SER A 269 13.15 -21.40 -5.62
C SER A 269 12.24 -21.03 -4.45
N PRO A 270 12.29 -19.80 -3.91
CA PRO A 270 11.53 -19.38 -2.72
C PRO A 270 10.04 -19.13 -2.96
N THR A 271 9.47 -19.66 -4.04
CA THR A 271 8.07 -19.37 -4.45
C THR A 271 7.39 -20.59 -5.06
N ILE A 272 8.10 -21.71 -5.13
CA ILE A 272 7.65 -22.95 -5.74
C ILE A 272 8.21 -24.08 -4.92
N ASN A 273 7.34 -24.80 -4.21
CA ASN A 273 7.69 -26.02 -3.50
C ASN A 273 8.16 -27.10 -4.50
N GLU A 274 9.46 -27.12 -4.79
CA GLU A 274 10.03 -27.90 -5.89
C GLU A 274 9.96 -29.40 -5.60
N TYR A 275 10.06 -29.78 -4.33
CA TYR A 275 9.97 -31.16 -3.88
C TYR A 275 8.53 -31.68 -3.73
N GLY A 276 7.54 -30.78 -3.74
CA GLY A 276 6.12 -31.09 -3.80
C GLY A 276 5.60 -31.36 -5.23
N LEU A 277 6.43 -31.14 -6.26
CA LEU A 277 6.05 -31.36 -7.65
C LEU A 277 5.85 -32.85 -7.96
N VAL A 278 4.70 -33.18 -8.55
CA VAL A 278 4.31 -34.56 -8.85
C VAL A 278 4.83 -35.05 -10.20
N SER A 279 4.87 -36.38 -10.35
CA SER A 279 5.14 -37.04 -11.64
C SER A 279 4.16 -36.54 -12.72
N GLY A 280 4.69 -36.20 -13.89
CA GLY A 280 3.98 -35.55 -14.99
C GLY A 280 4.14 -34.03 -15.06
N SER A 281 4.64 -33.37 -14.01
CA SER A 281 4.94 -31.93 -14.02
C SER A 281 5.96 -31.59 -15.10
N LEU A 282 5.73 -30.50 -15.82
CA LEU A 282 6.65 -29.97 -16.83
C LEU A 282 7.47 -28.86 -16.19
N VAL A 283 8.79 -28.97 -16.24
CA VAL A 283 9.69 -28.02 -15.57
C VAL A 283 10.77 -27.50 -16.50
N LYS A 284 11.19 -26.26 -16.29
CA LYS A 284 12.39 -25.67 -16.89
C LYS A 284 13.02 -24.67 -15.94
N SER A 285 14.29 -24.34 -16.15
CA SER A 285 14.90 -23.19 -15.49
C SER A 285 14.65 -21.89 -16.28
N ALA A 286 14.76 -20.74 -15.62
CA ALA A 286 14.71 -19.45 -16.28
C ALA A 286 15.85 -19.26 -17.30
N ASN A 287 17.03 -19.82 -17.01
CA ASN A 287 18.25 -19.64 -17.80
C ASN A 287 18.52 -20.78 -18.79
N ASN A 288 17.65 -21.80 -18.81
CA ASN A 288 17.80 -22.98 -19.64
C ASN A 288 16.54 -23.23 -20.47
N PRO A 289 16.62 -23.19 -21.81
CA PRO A 289 15.44 -23.38 -22.67
C PRO A 289 14.93 -24.83 -22.71
N LYS A 290 15.69 -25.78 -22.17
CA LYS A 290 15.30 -27.19 -22.15
C LYS A 290 14.14 -27.43 -21.19
N VAL A 291 13.15 -28.18 -21.67
CA VAL A 291 11.97 -28.55 -20.89
C VAL A 291 12.08 -30.03 -20.51
N TYR A 292 11.73 -30.33 -19.27
CA TYR A 292 11.76 -31.67 -18.72
C TYR A 292 10.38 -32.05 -18.22
N VAL A 293 10.06 -33.33 -18.26
CA VAL A 293 8.91 -33.89 -17.54
C VAL A 293 9.44 -34.68 -16.34
N LEU A 294 8.82 -34.51 -15.18
CA LEU A 294 9.13 -35.29 -13.99
C LEU A 294 8.53 -36.69 -14.13
N GLU A 295 9.34 -37.72 -13.93
CA GLU A 295 8.94 -39.13 -13.98
C GLU A 295 9.43 -39.84 -12.72
N SER A 296 8.54 -40.00 -11.74
CA SER A 296 8.86 -40.57 -10.41
C SER A 296 10.04 -39.88 -9.73
N SER A 297 11.27 -40.35 -9.97
CA SER A 297 12.51 -39.83 -9.39
C SER A 297 13.49 -39.30 -10.44
N GLN A 298 13.06 -39.07 -11.68
CA GLN A 298 13.93 -38.62 -12.77
C GLN A 298 13.31 -37.45 -13.52
N LYS A 299 14.18 -36.62 -14.10
CA LYS A 299 13.79 -35.50 -14.96
C LYS A 299 14.10 -35.87 -16.41
N ARG A 300 13.07 -36.22 -17.20
CA ARG A 300 13.26 -36.63 -18.60
C ARG A 300 13.18 -35.42 -19.53
N HIS A 301 14.26 -35.14 -20.23
CA HIS A 301 14.33 -34.06 -21.22
C HIS A 301 13.36 -34.31 -22.39
N ILE A 302 12.61 -33.26 -22.77
CA ILE A 302 11.77 -33.22 -23.97
C ILE A 302 12.58 -32.62 -25.10
N VAL A 303 12.99 -33.47 -26.04
CA VAL A 303 14.05 -33.17 -27.01
C VAL A 303 13.75 -32.03 -27.98
N ASN A 304 12.48 -31.70 -28.25
CA ASN A 304 12.05 -30.59 -29.10
C ASN A 304 10.53 -30.34 -28.99
N GLU A 305 10.08 -29.23 -29.56
CA GLU A 305 8.67 -28.81 -29.66
C GLU A 305 7.76 -29.88 -30.26
N ARG A 306 8.17 -30.55 -31.34
CA ARG A 306 7.35 -31.60 -31.96
C ARG A 306 7.08 -32.77 -31.00
N ALA A 307 8.07 -33.15 -30.19
CA ALA A 307 7.91 -34.17 -29.16
C ALA A 307 7.00 -33.68 -28.03
N PHE A 308 7.12 -32.42 -27.63
CA PHE A 308 6.29 -31.77 -26.64
C PHE A 308 4.80 -31.78 -27.04
N GLU A 309 4.49 -31.31 -28.24
CA GLU A 309 3.12 -31.24 -28.76
C GLU A 309 2.52 -32.61 -29.03
N LYS A 310 3.30 -33.55 -29.57
CA LYS A 310 2.83 -34.93 -29.83
C LYS A 310 2.45 -35.65 -28.53
N ALA A 311 3.11 -35.34 -27.42
CA ALA A 311 2.79 -35.88 -26.11
C ALA A 311 1.56 -35.20 -25.46
N GLY A 312 0.99 -34.16 -26.09
CA GLY A 312 -0.20 -33.45 -25.61
C GLY A 312 0.11 -32.42 -24.50
N TYR A 313 1.38 -32.11 -24.26
CA TYR A 313 1.79 -31.10 -23.30
C TYR A 313 1.42 -29.69 -23.76
N LYS A 314 1.21 -28.78 -22.81
CA LYS A 314 0.90 -27.38 -23.11
C LYS A 314 1.96 -26.47 -22.53
N TRP A 315 2.42 -25.51 -23.33
CA TRP A 315 3.48 -24.58 -22.93
C TRP A 315 3.17 -23.80 -21.65
N ARG A 316 1.88 -23.49 -21.43
CA ARG A 316 1.40 -22.81 -20.21
C ARG A 316 1.49 -23.66 -18.93
N ASP A 317 1.63 -24.98 -19.07
CA ASP A 317 1.70 -25.92 -17.96
C ASP A 317 3.16 -26.10 -17.48
N ILE A 318 4.13 -25.41 -18.11
CA ILE A 318 5.54 -25.44 -17.70
C ILE A 318 5.75 -24.56 -16.48
N ILE A 319 6.26 -25.17 -15.43
CA ILE A 319 6.66 -24.53 -14.17
C ILE A 319 8.13 -24.12 -14.30
N VAL A 320 8.44 -22.88 -13.92
CA VAL A 320 9.81 -22.40 -13.83
C VAL A 320 10.35 -22.77 -12.45
N VAL A 321 11.41 -23.57 -12.43
CA VAL A 321 12.09 -24.09 -11.23
C VAL A 321 13.51 -23.54 -11.16
N SER A 322 14.14 -23.68 -10.00
CA SER A 322 15.54 -23.34 -9.79
C SER A 322 16.47 -24.21 -10.65
N GLU A 323 17.61 -23.65 -11.04
CA GLU A 323 18.64 -24.43 -11.74
C GLU A 323 19.19 -25.54 -10.82
N LYS A 324 19.27 -25.28 -9.51
CA LYS A 324 19.73 -26.25 -8.52
C LYS A 324 18.84 -27.49 -8.48
N PHE A 325 17.52 -27.30 -8.45
CA PHE A 325 16.57 -28.40 -8.54
C PHE A 325 16.68 -29.10 -9.90
N LEU A 326 16.79 -28.37 -11.00
CA LEU A 326 16.87 -28.97 -12.33
C LEU A 326 18.10 -29.87 -12.50
N LEU A 327 19.23 -29.49 -11.88
CA LEU A 327 20.49 -30.22 -11.91
C LEU A 327 20.61 -31.28 -10.81
N SER A 328 19.70 -31.33 -9.85
CA SER A 328 19.67 -32.40 -8.84
C SER A 328 19.27 -33.73 -9.47
N ILE A 329 19.82 -34.83 -8.93
CA ILE A 329 19.64 -36.19 -9.45
C ILE A 329 18.24 -36.71 -9.13
#